data_AF-A0A7X4BA25-F1
#
_entry.id   AF-A0A7X4BA25-F1
#
_cell.length_a   1.000
_cell.length_b   1.000
_cell.length_c   1.000
_cell.angle_alpha   90.00
_cell.angle_beta   90.00
_cell.angle_gamma   90.00
#
_symmetry.space_group_name_H-M   'P 1'
#
loop_
_entity.id
_entity.type
_entity.pdbx_description
1 polymer ?
#
loop_
_entity_poly.entity_id
_entity_poly.type
_entity_poly.pdbx_seq_one_letter_code
_entity_poly.pdbx_strand_id
1 'polypeptide(L)'
;MRNFETMTWGEILGRNHHAIAVNNLIKPAQNRLEQLGHDDQAELVSFRLSNTERIWAIRSGENAFLLWWDPNHEICPSHLRHT
;
A
#
# COMPACT_ATOMS: atom_id res chain seq x y z
N MET A 1 -1.62 -9.67 17.04
CA MET A 1 -0.69 -9.68 15.89
C MET A 1 -1.37 -10.37 14.72
N ARG A 2 -1.25 -9.85 13.50
CA ARG A 2 -1.74 -10.54 12.29
C ARG A 2 -0.58 -11.36 11.70
N ASN A 3 -0.82 -12.63 11.41
CA ASN A 3 0.21 -13.59 10.96
C ASN A 3 0.31 -13.60 9.42
N PHE A 4 0.67 -12.47 8.82
CA PHE A 4 0.74 -12.37 7.35
C PHE A 4 1.78 -13.32 6.73
N GLU A 5 2.82 -13.66 7.46
CA GLU A 5 3.91 -14.53 7.00
C GLU A 5 3.46 -15.96 6.67
N THR A 6 2.30 -16.40 7.17
CA THR A 6 1.76 -17.73 6.90
C THR A 6 0.68 -17.73 5.81
N MET A 7 0.41 -16.59 5.19
CA MET A 7 -0.68 -16.41 4.21
C MET A 7 -0.13 -16.19 2.81
N THR A 8 -0.79 -16.76 1.81
CA THR A 8 -0.54 -16.48 0.40
C THR A 8 -1.11 -15.12 0.00
N TRP A 9 -0.64 -14.56 -1.11
CA TRP A 9 -1.20 -13.32 -1.67
C TRP A 9 -2.71 -13.40 -1.96
N GLY A 10 -3.20 -14.57 -2.37
CA GLY A 10 -4.64 -14.79 -2.61
C GLY A 10 -5.48 -14.72 -1.34
N GLU A 11 -4.90 -15.04 -0.18
CA GLU A 11 -5.55 -14.94 1.13
C GLU A 11 -5.41 -13.54 1.73
N ILE A 12 -4.32 -12.85 1.41
CA ILE A 12 -4.04 -11.48 1.89
C ILE A 12 -4.91 -10.47 1.13
N LEU A 13 -4.91 -10.49 -0.20
CA LEU A 13 -5.56 -9.49 -1.03
C LEU A 13 -7.09 -9.64 -0.97
N GLY A 14 -7.81 -8.53 -0.82
CA GLY A 14 -9.27 -8.56 -0.63
C GLY A 14 -9.81 -7.24 -0.12
N ARG A 15 -10.95 -7.25 0.57
CA ARG A 15 -11.69 -6.02 0.97
C ARG A 15 -10.91 -5.02 1.83
N ASN A 16 -9.84 -5.46 2.50
CA ASN A 16 -9.06 -4.61 3.41
C ASN A 16 -7.60 -4.41 2.97
N HIS A 17 -7.08 -5.24 2.06
CA HIS A 17 -5.68 -5.20 1.63
C HIS A 17 -5.68 -5.18 0.11
N HIS A 18 -5.10 -4.12 -0.46
CA HIS A 18 -5.27 -3.83 -1.88
C HIS A 18 -3.94 -3.59 -2.54
N ALA A 19 -3.79 -4.10 -3.76
CA ALA A 19 -2.84 -3.53 -4.70
C ALA A 19 -3.44 -2.23 -5.27
N ILE A 20 -2.70 -1.15 -5.17
CA ILE A 20 -3.11 0.21 -5.56
C ILE A 20 -2.10 0.70 -6.59
N ALA A 21 -2.59 1.10 -7.76
CA ALA A 21 -1.76 1.67 -8.81
C ALA A 21 -1.05 2.95 -8.30
N VAL A 22 0.24 3.10 -8.62
CA VAL A 22 1.09 4.22 -8.15
C VAL A 22 0.51 5.57 -8.57
N ASN A 23 -0.15 5.63 -9.73
CA ASN A 23 -0.81 6.84 -10.21
C ASN A 23 -1.99 7.32 -9.35
N ASN A 24 -2.56 6.46 -8.50
CA ASN A 24 -3.62 6.82 -7.55
C ASN A 24 -3.07 7.37 -6.23
N LEU A 25 -1.77 7.23 -5.99
CA LEU A 25 -1.12 7.79 -4.81
C LEU A 25 -0.94 9.29 -4.97
N ILE A 26 -0.83 10.00 -3.85
CA ILE A 26 -0.50 11.44 -3.88
C ILE A 26 0.83 11.69 -4.61
N LYS A 27 0.95 12.84 -5.29
CA LYS A 27 2.16 13.17 -6.05
C LYS A 27 3.46 13.11 -5.23
N PRO A 28 3.50 13.54 -3.95
CA PRO A 28 4.70 13.38 -3.12
C PRO A 28 5.14 11.93 -2.93
N ALA A 29 4.20 10.98 -2.81
CA ALA A 29 4.53 9.56 -2.68
C ALA A 29 5.11 9.00 -3.98
N GLN A 30 4.54 9.38 -5.13
CA GLN A 30 5.09 9.02 -6.45
C GLN A 30 6.52 9.54 -6.62
N ASN A 31 6.76 10.82 -6.32
CA ASN A 31 8.09 11.41 -6.40
C ASN A 31 9.07 10.74 -5.43
N ARG A 32 8.57 10.29 -4.26
CA ARG A 32 9.40 9.59 -3.28
C ARG A 32 9.82 8.21 -3.77
N LEU A 33 8.97 7.49 -4.50
CA LEU A 33 9.36 6.23 -5.16
C LEU A 33 10.52 6.45 -6.14
N GLU A 34 10.42 7.47 -7.00
CA GLU A 34 11.47 7.82 -7.94
C GLU A 34 12.79 8.16 -7.23
N GLN A 35 12.74 8.98 -6.17
CA GLN A 35 13.92 9.29 -5.35
C GLN A 35 14.56 8.05 -4.70
N LEU A 36 13.77 7.02 -4.42
CA LEU A 36 14.23 5.75 -3.86
C LEU A 36 14.65 4.74 -4.94
N GLY A 37 14.50 5.07 -6.23
CA GLY A 37 14.81 4.19 -7.36
C GLY A 37 13.77 3.10 -7.60
N HIS A 38 12.49 3.39 -7.30
CA HIS A 38 11.34 2.50 -7.45
C HIS A 38 10.26 3.09 -8.38
N ASP A 39 10.66 3.92 -9.33
CA ASP A 39 9.79 4.52 -10.36
C ASP A 39 9.24 3.52 -11.38
N ASP A 40 9.82 2.31 -11.44
CA ASP A 40 9.36 1.18 -12.26
C ASP A 40 8.12 0.47 -11.69
N GLN A 41 7.76 0.74 -10.44
CA GLN A 41 6.63 0.09 -9.78
C GLN A 41 5.30 0.60 -10.32
N ALA A 42 4.49 -0.30 -10.88
CA ALA A 42 3.14 0.03 -11.35
C ALA A 42 2.12 0.15 -10.20
N GLU A 43 2.31 -0.63 -9.14
CA GLU A 43 1.40 -0.70 -7.99
C GLU A 43 2.16 -0.93 -6.68
N LEU A 44 1.55 -0.53 -5.57
CA LEU A 44 1.98 -0.86 -4.21
C LEU A 44 0.88 -1.62 -3.49
N VAL A 45 1.25 -2.46 -2.51
CA VAL A 45 0.30 -3.09 -1.61
C VAL A 45 0.06 -2.22 -0.39
N SER A 46 -1.21 -1.93 -0.10
CA SER A 46 -1.66 -1.28 1.12
C SER A 46 -2.20 -2.31 2.12
N PHE A 47 -1.50 -2.47 3.24
CA PHE A 47 -1.92 -3.34 4.33
C PHE A 47 -2.69 -2.56 5.39
N ARG A 48 -4.02 -2.74 5.46
CA ARG A 48 -4.85 -2.20 6.53
C ARG A 48 -4.63 -2.89 7.87
N LEU A 49 -4.03 -2.19 8.83
CA LEU A 49 -3.88 -2.70 10.19
C LEU A 49 -5.11 -2.38 11.04
N SER A 50 -5.59 -1.14 10.98
CA SER A 50 -6.77 -0.65 11.72
C SER A 50 -7.60 0.32 10.85
N ASN A 51 -8.35 1.25 11.45
CA ASN A 51 -9.23 2.15 10.71
C ASN A 51 -8.48 2.89 9.59
N THR A 52 -7.53 3.75 9.94
CA THR A 52 -6.73 4.58 9.02
C THR A 52 -5.31 4.04 8.83
N GLU A 53 -4.79 3.29 9.80
CA GLU A 53 -3.39 2.84 9.79
C GLU A 53 -3.11 1.85 8.65
N ARG A 54 -2.13 2.18 7.81
CA ARG A 54 -1.64 1.37 6.69
C ARG A 54 -0.13 1.17 6.77
N ILE A 55 0.30 -0.03 6.39
CA ILE A 55 1.67 -0.26 5.93
C ILE A 55 1.63 -0.36 4.41
N TRP A 56 2.52 0.35 3.73
CA TRP A 56 2.71 0.26 2.29
C TRP A 56 3.92 -0.61 1.98
N ALA A 57 3.82 -1.47 0.97
CA ALA A 57 4.90 -2.35 0.57
C ALA A 57 4.97 -2.54 -0.95
N ILE A 58 6.18 -2.86 -1.43
CA ILE A 58 6.41 -3.37 -2.77
C ILE A 58 6.24 -4.89 -2.73
N ARG A 59 5.44 -5.42 -3.65
CA ARG A 59 5.31 -6.87 -3.83
C ARG A 59 6.31 -7.33 -4.89
N SER A 60 7.14 -8.32 -4.55
CA SER A 60 8.06 -8.95 -5.50
C SER A 60 8.04 -10.46 -5.29
N GLY A 61 7.39 -11.17 -6.22
CA GLY A 61 7.06 -12.58 -6.07
C GLY A 61 6.20 -12.82 -4.82
N GLU A 62 6.66 -13.72 -3.95
CA GLU A 62 6.03 -14.05 -2.66
C GLU A 62 6.42 -13.08 -1.54
N ASN A 63 7.38 -12.19 -1.78
CA ASN A 63 7.89 -11.29 -0.75
C ASN A 63 7.17 -9.94 -0.77
N ALA A 64 7.02 -9.35 0.43
CA ALA A 64 6.58 -7.97 0.62
C ALA A 64 7.72 -7.15 1.24
N PHE A 65 8.17 -6.13 0.52
CA PHE A 65 9.19 -5.19 0.99
C PHE A 65 8.50 -3.97 1.59
N LEU A 66 8.54 -3.84 2.91
CA LEU A 66 7.88 -2.73 3.61
C LEU A 66 8.55 -1.40 3.24
N LEU A 67 7.72 -0.43 2.87
CA LEU A 67 8.16 0.85 2.33
C LEU A 67 7.83 2.00 3.28
N TRP A 68 6.54 2.16 3.62
CA TRP A 68 6.09 3.29 4.45
C TRP A 68 5.09 2.89 5.52
N TRP A 69 5.12 3.64 6.63
CA TRP A 69 4.08 3.67 7.64
C TRP A 69 3.18 4.89 7.41
N ASP A 70 1.87 4.65 7.29
CA ASP A 70 0.86 5.66 6.99
C ASP A 70 -0.28 5.57 8.02
N PRO A 71 -0.13 6.21 9.20
CA PRO A 71 -1.10 6.08 10.29
C PRO A 71 -2.47 6.73 9.97
N ASN A 72 -2.47 7.70 9.05
CA ASN A 72 -3.61 8.58 8.79
C ASN A 72 -4.27 8.36 7.42
N HIS A 73 -3.82 7.38 6.64
CA HIS A 73 -4.30 7.11 5.29
C HIS A 73 -4.11 8.32 4.33
N GLU A 74 -2.96 8.97 4.42
CA GLU A 74 -2.64 10.19 3.67
C GLU A 74 -2.01 9.90 2.31
N ILE A 75 -1.46 8.69 2.11
CA ILE A 75 -0.77 8.33 0.86
C ILE A 75 -1.74 8.07 -0.30
N CYS A 76 -2.94 7.55 0.01
CA CYS A 76 -4.01 7.30 -0.95
C CYS A 76 -5.36 7.71 -0.35
N PRO A 77 -5.61 9.01 -0.16
CA PRO A 77 -6.82 9.47 0.52
C PRO A 77 -8.07 9.06 -0.27
N SER A 78 -9.07 8.54 0.42
CA SER A 78 -10.36 8.28 -0.20
C SER A 78 -11.06 9.60 -0.51
N HIS A 79 -11.46 9.82 -1.75
CA HIS A 79 -12.36 10.93 -2.08
C HIS A 79 -13.67 10.72 -1.29
N LEU A 80 -13.92 11.57 -0.29
CA LEU A 80 -15.21 11.60 0.37
C LEU A 80 -16.26 11.94 -0.68
N ARG A 81 -17.07 10.96 -1.05
CA ARG A 81 -18.28 11.21 -1.82
C ARG A 81 -19.18 12.00 -0.88
N HIS A 82 -19.38 13.29 -1.16
CA HIS A 82 -20.28 14.15 -0.38
C HIS A 82 -21.58 13.40 -0.07
N THR A 83 -21.78 13.06 1.21
CA THR A 83 -23.10 12.93 1.83
C THR A 83 -23.65 14.31 2.09
#